data_AF-A0A536YGQ7-F1
#
_entry.id   AF-A0A536YGQ7-F1
#
_cell.length_a   1.000
_cell.length_b   1.000
_cell.length_c   1.000
_cell.angle_alpha   90.00
_cell.angle_beta   90.00
_cell.angle_gamma   90.00
#
_symmetry.space_group_name_H-M   'P 1'
#
loop_
_entity.id
_entity.type
_entity.pdbx_description
1 polymer ?
#
loop_
_entity_poly.entity_id
_entity_poly.type
_entity_poly.pdbx_seq_one_letter_code
_entity_poly.pdbx_strand_id
1 'polypeptide(L)'
;MNAEHATPEVIDALEGIEMQRQEREKECGVPVSCGWALGKLYELLPGRRKSPGTNSESTALHGNIEAATLAIERLRKLAQITGEHAKLKSDRPWHQQKSRRDVQKNPPEERPRSTMKLQDS
;
A
#
# COMPACT_ATOMS: atom_id res chain seq x y z
N MET A 1 -10.96 -33.40 18.71
CA MET A 1 -10.95 -31.94 18.43
C MET A 1 -11.78 -31.76 17.17
N ASN A 2 -13.04 -31.32 17.31
CA ASN A 2 -13.84 -30.96 16.14
C ASN A 2 -13.28 -29.63 15.66
N ALA A 3 -12.45 -29.63 14.62
CA ALA A 3 -12.11 -28.40 13.94
C ALA A 3 -13.44 -27.87 13.37
N GLU A 4 -13.92 -26.78 13.95
CA GLU A 4 -15.12 -26.12 13.49
C GLU A 4 -14.78 -25.50 12.14
N HIS A 5 -15.17 -26.20 11.06
CA HIS A 5 -14.89 -25.76 9.72
C HIS A 5 -15.84 -24.63 9.34
N ALA A 6 -15.27 -23.53 8.84
CA ALA A 6 -16.06 -22.49 8.19
C ALA A 6 -16.94 -23.11 7.10
N THR A 7 -18.15 -22.56 6.94
CA THR A 7 -19.08 -23.08 5.96
C THR A 7 -18.56 -22.79 4.54
N PRO A 8 -18.89 -23.64 3.55
CA PRO A 8 -18.45 -23.43 2.16
C PRO A 8 -18.79 -22.03 1.65
N GLU A 9 -19.94 -21.47 2.04
CA GLU A 9 -20.36 -20.12 1.63
C GLU A 9 -19.43 -19.03 2.16
N VAL A 10 -18.92 -19.18 3.39
CA VAL A 10 -17.95 -18.23 3.95
C VAL A 10 -16.58 -18.42 3.30
N ILE A 11 -16.17 -19.65 3.00
CA ILE A 11 -14.93 -19.92 2.27
C ILE A 11 -14.98 -19.26 0.88
N ASP A 12 -16.05 -19.48 0.13
CA ASP A 12 -16.25 -18.88 -1.21
C ASP A 12 -16.30 -17.36 -1.13
N ALA A 13 -16.97 -16.80 -0.12
CA ALA A 13 -17.01 -15.35 0.10
C ALA A 13 -15.62 -14.77 0.40
N LEU A 14 -14.81 -15.45 1.21
CA LEU A 14 -13.44 -15.05 1.53
C LEU A 14 -12.55 -15.08 0.27
N GLU A 15 -12.66 -16.12 -0.54
CA GLU A 15 -11.92 -16.23 -1.80
C GLU A 15 -12.33 -15.13 -2.79
N GLY A 16 -13.64 -14.88 -2.93
CA GLY A 16 -14.14 -13.79 -3.78
C GLY A 16 -13.66 -12.41 -3.33
N ILE A 17 -13.62 -12.15 -2.02
CA ILE A 17 -13.09 -10.89 -1.45
C ILE A 17 -11.60 -10.75 -1.77
N GLU A 18 -10.80 -11.80 -1.60
CA GLU A 18 -9.37 -11.75 -1.89
C GLU A 18 -9.09 -11.52 -3.38
N MET A 19 -9.82 -12.21 -4.26
CA MET A 19 -9.71 -12.01 -5.70
C MET A 19 -10.01 -10.55 -6.09
N GLN A 20 -11.13 -10.00 -5.63
CA GLN A 20 -11.49 -8.60 -5.90
C GLN A 20 -10.53 -7.60 -5.26
N ARG A 21 -9.96 -7.92 -4.09
CA ARG A 21 -8.91 -7.10 -3.47
C ARG A 21 -7.67 -7.02 -4.35
N GLN A 22 -7.22 -8.15 -4.89
CA GLN A 22 -6.05 -8.22 -5.78
C GLN A 22 -6.29 -7.47 -7.10
N GLU A 23 -7.51 -7.54 -7.65
CA GLU A 23 -7.89 -6.75 -8.81
C GLU A 23 -7.82 -5.25 -8.50
N ARG A 24 -8.45 -4.82 -7.39
CA ARG A 24 -8.43 -3.42 -6.95
C ARG A 24 -7.02 -2.92 -6.63
N GLU A 25 -6.17 -3.76 -6.06
CA GLU A 25 -4.78 -3.40 -5.76
C GLU A 25 -4.04 -2.89 -7.01
N LYS A 26 -4.31 -3.48 -8.18
CA LYS A 26 -3.71 -3.07 -9.46
C LYS A 26 -4.15 -1.66 -9.88
N GLU A 27 -5.35 -1.24 -9.48
CA GLU A 27 -5.94 0.03 -9.88
C GLU A 27 -5.67 1.16 -8.88
N CYS A 28 -5.80 0.89 -7.58
CA CYS A 28 -5.80 1.91 -6.53
C CYS A 28 -4.75 1.69 -5.42
N GLY A 29 -3.94 0.63 -5.54
CA GLY A 29 -2.87 0.30 -4.60
C GLY A 29 -3.37 -0.38 -3.32
N VAL A 30 -2.41 -0.94 -2.58
CA VAL A 30 -2.64 -1.77 -1.38
C VAL A 30 -3.48 -1.08 -0.30
N PRO A 31 -3.26 0.21 0.08
CA PRO A 31 -4.03 0.80 1.18
C PRO A 31 -5.53 0.86 0.89
N VAL A 32 -5.91 1.21 -0.34
CA VAL A 32 -7.32 1.35 -0.75
C VAL A 32 -7.96 -0.02 -0.92
N SER A 33 -7.25 -0.98 -1.55
CA SER A 33 -7.77 -2.33 -1.72
C SER A 33 -7.94 -3.06 -0.38
N CYS A 34 -6.99 -2.93 0.55
CA CYS A 34 -7.11 -3.46 1.91
C CYS A 34 -8.26 -2.83 2.68
N GLY A 35 -8.46 -1.51 2.59
CA GLY A 35 -9.58 -0.83 3.24
C GLY A 35 -10.95 -1.33 2.76
N TRP A 36 -11.10 -1.51 1.46
CA TRP A 36 -12.31 -2.09 0.86
C TRP A 36 -12.55 -3.54 1.32
N ALA A 37 -11.51 -4.38 1.26
CA ALA A 37 -11.61 -5.79 1.64
C ALA A 37 -11.92 -5.96 3.14
N LEU A 38 -11.33 -5.13 4.01
CA LEU A 38 -11.66 -5.10 5.44
C LEU A 38 -13.14 -4.77 5.66
N GLY A 39 -13.69 -3.78 4.95
CA GLY A 39 -15.12 -3.46 5.01
C GLY A 39 -16.00 -4.67 4.70
N LYS A 40 -15.66 -5.42 3.64
CA LYS A 40 -16.39 -6.65 3.24
C LYS A 40 -16.27 -7.77 4.26
N LEU A 41 -15.10 -7.96 4.87
CA LEU A 41 -14.94 -8.98 5.92
C LEU A 41 -15.77 -8.66 7.17
N TYR A 42 -15.92 -7.39 7.55
CA TYR A 42 -16.80 -7.02 8.66
C TYR A 42 -18.28 -7.26 8.36
N GLU A 43 -18.70 -7.23 7.10
CA GLU A 43 -20.07 -7.59 6.70
C GLU A 43 -20.37 -9.09 6.90
N LEU A 44 -19.34 -9.95 6.86
CA LEU A 44 -19.47 -11.40 7.12
C LEU A 44 -19.61 -11.72 8.61
N LEU A 45 -19.17 -10.81 9.50
CA LEU A 45 -19.33 -11.02 10.93
C LEU A 45 -20.79 -10.79 11.32
N PRO A 46 -21.40 -11.71 12.09
CA PRO A 46 -22.75 -11.53 12.56
C PRO A 46 -22.84 -10.23 13.38
N GLY A 47 -23.64 -9.28 12.90
CA GLY A 47 -24.06 -8.14 13.70
C GLY A 47 -24.69 -8.63 15.01
N ARG A 48 -24.57 -7.84 16.07
CA ARG A 48 -24.91 -8.09 17.50
C ARG A 48 -26.35 -8.61 17.81
N ARG A 49 -27.12 -9.02 16.79
CA ARG A 49 -28.56 -9.35 16.85
C ARG A 49 -28.94 -10.78 16.43
N LYS A 50 -28.02 -11.64 16.00
CA LYS A 50 -28.38 -13.04 15.70
C LYS A 50 -28.29 -13.85 16.99
N SER A 51 -29.44 -14.18 17.57
CA SER A 51 -29.56 -15.18 18.63
C SER A 51 -28.95 -16.50 18.14
N PRO A 52 -28.03 -17.14 18.87
CA PRO A 52 -27.50 -18.44 18.47
C PRO A 52 -28.68 -19.42 18.32
N GLY A 53 -28.88 -19.92 17.11
CA GLY A 53 -29.73 -21.09 16.90
C GLY A 53 -29.07 -22.35 17.46
N THR A 54 -29.60 -23.51 17.10
CA THR A 54 -29.22 -24.83 17.63
C THR A 54 -27.70 -25.09 17.67
N ASN A 55 -27.25 -26.00 18.53
CA ASN A 55 -25.82 -26.24 18.83
C ASN A 55 -24.91 -26.41 17.59
N SER A 56 -25.42 -26.94 16.47
CA SER A 56 -24.69 -27.08 15.21
C SER A 56 -24.55 -25.76 14.43
N GLU A 57 -25.53 -24.87 14.52
CA GLU A 57 -25.46 -23.53 13.94
C GLU A 57 -24.46 -22.67 14.74
N SER A 58 -24.36 -22.90 16.04
CA SER A 58 -23.37 -22.23 16.90
C SER A 58 -21.92 -22.59 16.57
N THR A 59 -21.63 -23.87 16.27
CA THR A 59 -20.25 -24.29 15.91
C THR A 59 -19.85 -23.82 14.51
N ALA A 60 -20.74 -23.91 13.52
CA ALA A 60 -20.49 -23.36 12.19
C ALA A 60 -20.32 -21.82 12.23
N LEU A 61 -21.13 -21.13 13.05
CA LEU A 61 -21.00 -19.70 13.27
C LEU A 61 -19.65 -19.33 13.87
N HIS A 62 -19.16 -20.10 14.83
CA HIS A 62 -17.87 -19.86 15.45
C HIS A 62 -16.72 -20.08 14.46
N GLY A 63 -16.72 -21.18 13.69
CA GLY A 63 -15.76 -21.39 12.61
C GLY A 63 -15.77 -20.27 11.54
N ASN A 64 -16.95 -19.74 11.22
CA ASN A 64 -17.09 -18.59 10.31
C ASN A 64 -16.49 -17.30 10.87
N ILE A 65 -16.71 -17.03 12.15
CA ILE A 65 -16.13 -15.87 12.84
C ILE A 65 -14.61 -15.99 12.89
N GLU A 66 -14.08 -17.17 13.23
CA GLU A 66 -12.64 -17.42 13.26
C GLU A 66 -11.99 -17.19 11.88
N ALA A 67 -12.59 -17.73 10.81
CA ALA A 67 -12.09 -17.57 9.45
C ALA A 67 -12.06 -16.09 9.01
N ALA A 68 -13.14 -15.35 9.25
CA ALA A 68 -13.20 -13.92 8.95
C ALA A 68 -12.19 -13.12 9.79
N THR A 69 -12.02 -13.47 11.06
CA THR A 69 -11.05 -12.82 11.96
C THR A 69 -9.62 -13.01 11.49
N LEU A 70 -9.25 -14.24 11.11
CA LEU A 70 -7.94 -14.55 10.54
C LEU A 70 -7.67 -13.77 9.24
N ALA A 71 -8.68 -13.67 8.37
CA ALA A 71 -8.57 -12.88 7.14
C ALA A 71 -8.35 -11.38 7.44
N ILE A 72 -9.06 -10.82 8.43
CA ILE A 72 -8.88 -9.44 8.88
C ILE A 72 -7.45 -9.21 9.39
N GLU A 73 -6.92 -10.12 10.21
CA GLU A 73 -5.54 -10.01 10.72
C GLU A 73 -4.51 -10.04 9.60
N ARG A 74 -4.69 -10.93 8.60
CA ARG A 74 -3.83 -11.01 7.42
C ARG A 74 -3.84 -9.70 6.63
N LEU A 75 -5.01 -9.12 6.39
CA LEU A 75 -5.12 -7.85 5.67
C LEU A 75 -4.51 -6.67 6.43
N ARG A 76 -4.67 -6.63 7.77
CA ARG A 76 -4.02 -5.60 8.60
C ARG A 76 -2.50 -5.70 8.51
N LYS A 77 -1.93 -6.90 8.57
CA LYS A 77 -0.49 -7.12 8.41
C LYS A 77 -0.02 -6.70 7.01
N LEU A 78 -0.76 -7.06 5.96
CA LEU A 78 -0.44 -6.66 4.59
C LEU A 78 -0.38 -5.14 4.45
N ALA A 79 -1.40 -4.44 4.96
CA ALA A 79 -1.45 -2.97 4.94
C ALA A 79 -0.29 -2.33 5.73
N GLN A 80 0.10 -2.93 6.87
CA GLN A 80 1.24 -2.46 7.68
C GLN A 80 2.58 -2.63 6.93
N ILE A 81 2.87 -3.81 6.39
CA ILE A 81 4.11 -4.08 5.67
C ILE A 81 4.27 -3.12 4.50
N THR A 82 3.20 -2.87 3.73
CA THR A 82 3.26 -1.92 2.62
C THR A 82 3.43 -0.47 3.10
N GLY A 83 2.79 -0.10 4.21
CA GLY A 83 2.98 1.22 4.84
C GLY A 83 4.41 1.45 5.32
N GLU A 84 5.03 0.46 5.95
CA GLU A 84 6.44 0.50 6.37
C GLU A 84 7.38 0.58 5.17
N HIS A 85 7.12 -0.20 4.12
CA HIS A 85 7.93 -0.17 2.89
C HIS A 85 7.78 1.16 2.12
N ALA A 86 6.62 1.82 2.21
CA ALA A 86 6.43 3.18 1.69
C ALA A 86 7.23 4.21 2.52
N LYS A 87 7.23 4.07 3.86
CA LYS A 87 7.98 4.93 4.77
C LYS A 87 9.49 4.81 4.57
N LEU A 88 10.00 3.58 4.44
CA LEU A 88 11.42 3.30 4.18
C LEU A 88 11.90 3.86 2.83
N LYS A 89 11.03 3.88 1.81
CA LYS A 89 11.33 4.55 0.53
C LYS A 89 11.31 6.07 0.65
N SER A 90 10.54 6.64 1.60
CA SER A 90 10.49 8.08 1.86
C SER A 90 11.66 8.62 2.69
N ASP A 91 12.44 7.73 3.34
CA ASP A 91 13.68 8.11 4.03
C ASP A 91 14.83 8.43 3.07
N ARG A 92 14.60 8.39 1.74
CA ARG A 92 15.48 9.14 0.83
C ARG A 92 15.25 10.62 1.09
N PRO A 93 16.27 11.40 1.52
CA PRO A 93 16.11 12.83 1.73
C PRO A 93 15.80 13.51 0.40
N TRP A 94 14.52 13.65 0.06
CA TRP A 94 14.00 14.34 -1.12
C TRP A 94 14.05 15.88 -0.95
N HIS A 95 15.03 16.36 -0.17
CA HIS A 95 15.37 17.77 -0.01
C HIS A 95 16.85 18.01 -0.33
N GLN A 96 17.28 17.65 -1.54
CA GLN A 96 18.49 18.26 -2.10
C GLN A 96 18.44 18.50 -3.62
N GLN A 97 17.24 18.62 -4.21
CA GLN A 97 17.14 19.28 -5.52
C GLN A 97 17.16 20.81 -5.36
N LYS A 98 18.19 21.34 -4.68
CA LYS A 98 18.64 22.71 -4.92
C LYS A 98 19.34 22.66 -6.27
N SER A 99 18.68 23.23 -7.26
CA SER A 99 19.22 23.51 -8.59
C SER A 99 20.56 24.23 -8.46
N ARG A 100 21.67 23.49 -8.48
CA ARG A 100 22.99 24.07 -8.78
C ARG A 100 23.12 24.16 -10.30
N ARG A 101 22.51 25.18 -10.88
CA ARG A 101 23.05 25.77 -12.11
C ARG A 101 24.28 26.59 -11.70
N ASP A 102 25.38 25.89 -11.45
CA ASP A 102 26.71 26.50 -11.51
C ASP A 102 27.55 25.57 -12.40
N VAL A 103 27.33 25.74 -13.70
CA VAL A 103 28.22 25.19 -14.72
C VAL A 103 29.47 26.07 -14.71
N GLN A 104 30.53 25.46 -14.19
CA GLN A 104 31.91 25.90 -14.32
C GLN A 104 32.26 26.12 -15.80
N LYS A 105 32.91 27.24 -16.13
CA LYS A 105 33.89 27.31 -17.22
C LYS A 105 34.91 28.45 -16.94
N ASN A 106 36.05 28.09 -16.36
CA ASN A 106 37.33 28.67 -16.77
C ASN A 106 37.98 27.65 -17.71
N PRO A 107 38.65 28.09 -18.79
CA PRO A 107 40.13 28.20 -18.75
C PRO A 107 40.66 29.33 -19.66
N PRO A 108 41.96 29.36 -20.06
CA PRO A 108 43.17 29.61 -19.28
C PRO A 108 43.87 30.91 -19.73
N GLU A 109 44.92 31.27 -19.01
CA GLU A 109 45.82 32.40 -19.24
C GLU A 109 46.63 32.28 -20.55
N GLU A 110 46.45 33.20 -21.51
CA GLU A 110 47.48 33.55 -22.52
C GLU A 110 47.36 35.04 -22.95
N ARG A 111 48.47 35.78 -22.85
CA ARG A 111 48.66 37.11 -23.46
C ARG A 111 48.78 36.97 -24.99
N PRO A 112 48.38 38.00 -25.76
CA PRO A 112 49.43 38.75 -26.46
C PRO A 112 49.23 40.27 -26.54
N ARG A 113 50.33 40.91 -26.94
CA ARG A 113 50.60 42.34 -27.13
C ARG A 113 49.72 43.03 -28.18
N SER A 114 49.45 44.32 -27.93
CA SER A 114 49.54 45.49 -28.84
C SER A 114 48.86 45.43 -30.22
N THR A 115 47.82 46.27 -30.39
CA THR A 115 47.46 46.85 -31.70
C THR A 115 46.90 48.27 -31.55
N MET A 116 47.70 49.21 -32.07
CA MET A 116 47.44 50.51 -32.71
C MET A 116 46.24 51.40 -32.30
N LYS A 117 46.61 52.66 -32.06
CA LYS A 117 45.81 53.87 -31.85
C LYS A 117 44.83 54.14 -33.02
N LEU A 118 43.71 54.75 -32.64
CA LEU A 118 42.69 55.40 -33.47
C LEU A 118 43.28 56.18 -34.66
N GLN A 119 42.68 55.96 -35.83
CA GLN A 119 42.63 56.91 -36.94
C GLN A 119 41.61 58.01 -36.61
N ASP A 120 41.92 59.25 -36.95
CA ASP A 120 40.93 60.25 -37.34
C ASP A 120 41.49 61.06 -38.51
N SER A 121 40.62 61.33 -39.49
CA SER A 121 40.91 61.97 -40.78
C SER A 121 40.83 63.50 -40.70
#